data_AF-A0A3N6N223-F1
#
_entry.id   AF-A0A3N6N223-F1
#
_cell.length_a   1.000
_cell.length_b   1.000
_cell.length_c   1.000
_cell.angle_alpha   90.00
_cell.angle_beta   90.00
_cell.angle_gamma   90.00
#
_symmetry.space_group_name_H-M   'P 1'
#
loop_
_entity.id
_entity.type
_entity.pdbx_description
1 polymer ?
#
loop_
_entity_poly.entity_id
_entity_poly.type
_entity_poly.pdbx_seq_one_letter_code
_entity_poly.pdbx_strand_id
1 'polypeptide(L)'
;MEFRSLQRHFQEGVEWEQTSYYIHIESIIKSGGQFRGLTSMSDVGQFFDHLDELHHSIGRDGYQSQEQLDQAMENPQTGPGCSGTEQMDEIGVNIARDGRLLWQNHGQHRLCIAKLLGVDAVPVHVCTRHEAWQRTRDQIRMDEPTPEQLEADYSDHPDLFDLFEAN
;
A
#
# COMPACT_ATOMS: atom_id res chain seq x y z
N MET A 1 14.87 -4.08 -5.72
CA MET A 1 14.79 -5.03 -6.86
C MET A 1 13.45 -4.92 -7.54
N GLU A 2 12.36 -5.00 -6.77
CA GLU A 2 10.99 -4.97 -7.26
C GLU A 2 10.63 -3.66 -7.97
N PHE A 3 10.79 -2.48 -7.34
CA PHE A 3 10.44 -1.20 -7.98
C PHE A 3 11.08 -0.99 -9.36
N ARG A 4 12.37 -1.32 -9.52
CA ARG A 4 13.05 -1.22 -10.82
C ARG A 4 12.50 -2.22 -11.83
N SER A 5 12.09 -3.41 -11.40
CA SER A 5 11.51 -4.41 -12.30
C SER A 5 10.12 -3.97 -12.78
N LEU A 6 9.28 -3.46 -11.87
CA LEU A 6 7.99 -2.86 -12.20
C LEU A 6 8.17 -1.67 -13.15
N GLN A 7 9.14 -0.79 -12.88
CA GLN A 7 9.45 0.34 -13.73
C GLN A 7 9.81 -0.10 -15.16
N ARG A 8 10.71 -1.07 -15.29
CA ARG A 8 11.13 -1.59 -16.60
C ARG A 8 9.96 -2.24 -17.34
N HIS A 9 9.13 -2.99 -16.65
CA HIS A 9 7.96 -3.60 -17.28
C HIS A 9 6.97 -2.52 -17.76
N PHE A 10 6.48 -1.67 -16.87
CA PHE A 10 5.40 -0.73 -17.18
C PHE A 10 5.82 0.51 -17.98
N GLN A 11 7.05 1.01 -17.82
CA GLN A 11 7.52 2.22 -18.52
C GLN A 11 8.41 1.92 -19.73
N GLU A 12 9.17 0.81 -19.70
CA GLU A 12 10.11 0.45 -20.78
C GLU A 12 9.60 -0.71 -21.66
N GLY A 13 8.48 -1.34 -21.32
CA GLY A 13 7.89 -2.44 -22.10
C GLY A 13 8.70 -3.74 -22.03
N VAL A 14 9.44 -3.96 -20.95
CA VAL A 14 10.25 -5.18 -20.76
C VAL A 14 9.37 -6.31 -20.24
N GLU A 15 9.32 -7.44 -20.96
CA GLU A 15 8.62 -8.66 -20.52
C GLU A 15 9.05 -9.11 -19.11
N TRP A 16 8.12 -9.62 -18.31
CA TRP A 16 8.36 -9.98 -16.92
C TRP A 16 9.54 -10.94 -16.76
N GLU A 17 9.64 -11.94 -17.63
CA GLU A 17 10.69 -12.97 -17.66
C GLU A 17 12.11 -12.40 -17.77
N GLN A 18 12.24 -11.17 -18.27
CA GLN A 18 13.51 -10.47 -18.44
C GLN A 18 13.82 -9.51 -17.29
N THR A 19 12.88 -9.33 -16.36
CA THR A 19 13.06 -8.50 -15.17
C THR A 19 13.83 -9.25 -14.09
N SER A 20 14.61 -8.53 -13.29
CA SER A 20 15.37 -9.16 -12.21
C SER A 20 14.49 -9.72 -11.09
N TYR A 21 13.27 -9.18 -10.93
CA TYR A 21 12.32 -9.69 -9.96
C TYR A 21 11.77 -11.06 -10.34
N TYR A 22 11.32 -11.24 -11.59
CA TYR A 22 10.87 -12.53 -12.09
C TYR A 22 11.99 -13.58 -12.02
N ILE A 23 13.17 -13.25 -12.54
CA ILE A 23 14.33 -14.16 -12.55
C ILE A 23 14.69 -14.62 -11.13
N HIS A 24 14.60 -13.71 -10.15
CA HIS A 24 14.85 -14.05 -8.75
C HIS A 24 13.82 -15.04 -8.19
N ILE A 25 12.53 -14.78 -8.39
CA ILE A 25 11.45 -15.66 -7.93
C ILE A 25 11.55 -17.02 -8.63
N GLU A 26 11.70 -17.02 -9.96
CA GLU A 26 11.85 -18.23 -10.76
C GLU A 26 13.01 -19.11 -10.25
N SER A 27 14.16 -18.50 -9.94
CA SER A 27 15.31 -19.24 -9.40
C SER A 27 15.00 -19.92 -8.06
N ILE A 28 14.24 -19.27 -7.18
CA ILE A 28 13.84 -19.85 -5.88
C ILE A 28 12.92 -21.04 -6.11
N ILE A 29 11.88 -20.86 -6.93
CA ILE A 29 10.87 -21.90 -7.20
C ILE A 29 11.49 -23.10 -7.91
N LYS A 30 12.33 -22.88 -8.94
CA LYS A 30 13.03 -23.97 -9.65
C LYS A 30 14.00 -24.74 -8.75
N SER A 31 14.51 -24.12 -7.68
CA SER A 31 15.34 -24.80 -6.68
C SER A 31 14.55 -25.63 -5.65
N GLY A 32 13.21 -25.64 -5.76
CA GLY A 32 12.31 -26.31 -4.81
C GLY A 32 11.98 -25.47 -3.58
N GLY A 33 12.31 -24.17 -3.59
CA GLY A 33 11.94 -23.23 -2.53
C GLY A 33 10.52 -22.69 -2.67
N GLN A 34 10.14 -21.83 -1.72
CA GLN A 34 8.89 -21.08 -1.73
C GLN A 34 9.20 -19.59 -1.61
N PHE A 35 8.42 -18.74 -2.28
CA PHE A 35 8.55 -17.29 -2.18
C PHE A 35 7.19 -16.66 -1.91
N ARG A 36 6.99 -16.05 -0.72
CA ARG A 36 5.74 -15.35 -0.35
C ARG A 36 4.45 -16.13 -0.66
N GLY A 37 4.44 -17.43 -0.38
CA GLY A 37 3.30 -18.30 -0.67
C GLY A 37 3.36 -19.01 -2.02
N LEU A 38 4.11 -18.47 -3.01
CA LEU A 38 4.29 -19.07 -4.33
C LEU A 38 5.14 -20.35 -4.23
N THR A 39 4.64 -21.44 -4.79
CA THR A 39 5.26 -22.78 -4.74
C THR A 39 5.48 -23.41 -6.12
N SER A 40 4.85 -22.87 -7.17
CA SER A 40 4.92 -23.41 -8.52
C SER A 40 5.17 -22.31 -9.56
N MET A 41 5.67 -22.68 -10.75
CA MET A 41 5.80 -21.72 -11.86
C MET A 41 4.44 -21.21 -12.36
N SER A 42 3.36 -21.98 -12.13
CA SER A 42 2.00 -21.51 -12.40
C SER A 42 1.62 -20.37 -11.45
N ASP A 43 1.98 -20.50 -10.16
CA ASP A 43 1.73 -19.47 -9.14
C ASP A 43 2.51 -18.19 -9.49
N VAL A 44 3.74 -18.34 -9.99
CA VAL A 44 4.57 -17.21 -10.44
C VAL A 44 3.91 -16.48 -11.60
N GLY A 45 3.42 -17.19 -12.62
CA GLY A 45 2.69 -16.58 -13.73
C GLY A 45 1.47 -15.80 -13.26
N GLN A 46 0.60 -16.45 -12.47
CA GLN A 46 -0.60 -15.82 -11.91
C GLN A 46 -0.29 -14.57 -11.07
N PHE A 47 0.82 -14.60 -10.32
CA PHE A 47 1.26 -13.45 -9.54
C PHE A 47 1.63 -12.24 -10.41
N PHE A 48 2.33 -12.45 -11.53
CA PHE A 48 2.68 -11.35 -12.44
C PHE A 48 1.49 -10.87 -13.26
N ASP A 49 0.62 -11.77 -13.70
CA ASP A 49 -0.66 -11.41 -14.34
C ASP A 49 -1.49 -10.50 -13.40
N HIS A 50 -1.54 -10.83 -12.11
CA HIS A 50 -2.22 -10.02 -11.11
C HIS A 50 -1.59 -8.63 -10.93
N LEU A 51 -0.26 -8.49 -11.03
CA LEU A 51 0.40 -7.18 -10.98
C LEU A 51 0.03 -6.31 -12.18
N ASP A 52 -0.12 -6.90 -13.36
CA ASP A 52 -0.54 -6.18 -14.57
C ASP A 52 -2.00 -5.74 -14.45
N GLU A 53 -2.88 -6.62 -13.99
CA GLU A 53 -4.27 -6.29 -13.69
C GLU A 53 -4.39 -5.14 -12.67
N LEU A 54 -3.60 -5.19 -11.59
CA LEU A 54 -3.56 -4.15 -10.56
C LEU A 54 -3.05 -2.80 -11.11
N HIS A 55 -2.02 -2.84 -11.97
CA HIS A 55 -1.54 -1.62 -12.63
C HIS A 55 -2.60 -1.04 -13.57
N HIS A 56 -3.26 -1.88 -14.36
CA HIS A 56 -4.31 -1.45 -15.28
C HIS A 56 -5.53 -0.89 -14.55
N SER A 57 -5.97 -1.51 -13.45
CA SER A 57 -7.11 -1.04 -12.68
C SER A 57 -6.83 0.32 -12.04
N ILE A 58 -5.67 0.48 -11.37
CA ILE A 58 -5.29 1.77 -10.77
C ILE A 58 -5.12 2.85 -11.85
N GLY A 59 -4.56 2.50 -13.01
CA GLY A 59 -4.39 3.45 -14.12
C GLY A 59 -5.70 3.87 -14.77
N ARG A 60 -6.71 3.00 -14.81
CA ARG A 60 -8.02 3.27 -15.43
C ARG A 60 -8.98 3.97 -14.47
N ASP A 61 -9.07 3.46 -13.25
CA ASP A 61 -10.13 3.79 -12.29
C ASP A 61 -9.64 4.68 -11.14
N GLY A 62 -8.32 4.96 -11.10
CA GLY A 62 -7.67 5.55 -9.94
C GLY A 62 -7.42 4.52 -8.84
N TYR A 63 -6.79 4.94 -7.74
CA TYR A 63 -6.54 4.04 -6.62
C TYR A 63 -7.84 3.79 -5.85
N GLN A 64 -8.26 2.53 -5.75
CA GLN A 64 -9.37 2.10 -4.90
C GLN A 64 -8.84 1.38 -3.66
N SER A 65 -9.34 1.78 -2.48
CA SER A 65 -9.02 1.12 -1.23
C SER A 65 -9.65 -0.27 -1.19
N GLN A 66 -9.09 -1.14 -0.36
CA GLN A 66 -9.64 -2.49 -0.18
C GLN A 66 -11.04 -2.47 0.40
N GLU A 67 -11.34 -1.51 1.28
CA GLU A 67 -12.70 -1.30 1.80
C GLU A 67 -13.70 -0.96 0.68
N GLN A 68 -13.31 -0.10 -0.27
CA GLN A 68 -14.17 0.26 -1.40
C GLN A 68 -14.43 -0.95 -2.31
N LEU A 69 -13.41 -1.78 -2.51
CA LEU A 69 -13.53 -3.00 -3.31
C LEU A 69 -14.41 -4.04 -2.60
N ASP A 70 -14.23 -4.25 -1.30
CA ASP A 70 -15.06 -5.14 -0.47
C ASP A 70 -16.54 -4.73 -0.49
N GLN A 71 -16.83 -3.42 -0.38
CA GLN A 71 -18.19 -2.88 -0.43
C GLN A 71 -18.84 -3.00 -1.81
N ALA A 72 -18.03 -3.02 -2.88
CA ALA A 72 -18.51 -3.15 -4.26
C ALA A 72 -18.80 -4.61 -4.66
N MET A 73 -18.33 -5.61 -3.88
CA MET A 73 -18.54 -7.03 -4.17
C MET A 73 -19.82 -7.56 -3.52
N GLU A 74 -20.76 -8.08 -4.33
CA GLU A 74 -21.97 -8.78 -3.83
C GLU A 74 -21.64 -10.12 -3.14
N ASN A 75 -20.44 -10.68 -3.34
CA ASN A 75 -20.00 -11.95 -2.75
C ASN A 75 -18.45 -12.03 -2.67
N PRO A 76 -17.83 -11.86 -1.49
CA PRO A 76 -16.36 -11.87 -1.36
C PRO A 76 -15.78 -13.24 -1.74
N GLN A 77 -14.92 -13.31 -2.75
CA GLN A 77 -14.30 -14.57 -3.17
C GLN A 77 -13.10 -14.90 -2.27
N THR A 78 -13.29 -15.85 -1.35
CA THR A 78 -12.18 -16.55 -0.68
C THR A 78 -11.71 -17.73 -1.56
N GLY A 79 -11.03 -17.43 -2.68
CA GLY A 79 -10.41 -18.44 -3.54
C GLY A 79 -9.05 -18.93 -3.00
N PRO A 80 -8.55 -20.12 -3.37
CA PRO A 80 -7.20 -20.55 -3.01
C PRO A 80 -6.19 -19.76 -3.85
N GLY A 81 -5.59 -18.74 -3.22
CA GLY A 81 -4.86 -17.61 -3.83
C GLY A 81 -5.23 -16.29 -3.15
N CYS A 82 -6.44 -16.23 -2.60
CA CYS A 82 -7.03 -15.17 -1.78
C CYS A 82 -6.96 -15.59 -0.29
N SER A 83 -5.75 -15.72 0.26
CA SER A 83 -5.58 -16.14 1.65
C SER A 83 -5.46 -14.94 2.59
N GLY A 84 -6.55 -14.27 2.95
CA GLY A 84 -6.60 -13.34 4.10
C GLY A 84 -5.59 -12.18 4.13
N THR A 85 -4.89 -11.92 3.03
CA THR A 85 -3.89 -10.86 2.85
C THR A 85 -4.47 -9.63 2.18
N GLU A 86 -5.72 -9.66 1.74
CA GLU A 86 -6.33 -8.55 1.00
C GLU A 86 -6.45 -7.27 1.84
N GLN A 87 -6.57 -7.35 3.17
CA GLN A 87 -6.42 -6.19 4.08
C GLN A 87 -4.94 -5.85 4.39
N MET A 88 -4.01 -6.78 4.16
CA MET A 88 -2.56 -6.61 4.36
C MET A 88 -1.81 -6.05 3.14
N ASP A 89 -2.48 -5.95 1.99
CA ASP A 89 -1.92 -5.38 0.76
C ASP A 89 -2.15 -3.87 0.63
N GLU A 90 -2.94 -3.26 1.52
CA GLU A 90 -3.06 -1.81 1.62
C GLU A 90 -1.73 -1.19 2.08
N ILE A 91 -1.45 0.04 1.64
CA ILE A 91 -0.20 0.73 1.99
C ILE A 91 -0.20 1.05 3.48
N GLY A 92 0.61 0.32 4.25
CA GLY A 92 0.74 0.50 5.69
C GLY A 92 1.69 1.64 6.05
N VAL A 93 1.27 2.51 6.99
CA VAL A 93 2.10 3.59 7.53
C VAL A 93 2.07 3.60 9.06
N ASN A 94 3.20 3.95 9.66
CA ASN A 94 3.28 4.38 11.05
C ASN A 94 3.36 5.90 11.11
N ILE A 95 2.88 6.49 12.20
CA ILE A 95 2.98 7.93 12.41
C ILE A 95 4.01 8.22 13.48
N ALA A 96 5.05 8.96 13.12
CA ALA A 96 6.12 9.35 14.00
C ALA A 96 5.64 10.36 15.07
N ARG A 97 6.49 10.65 16.06
CA ARG A 97 6.20 11.60 17.15
C ARG A 97 5.79 13.00 16.68
N ASP A 98 6.21 13.37 15.48
CA ASP A 98 6.06 14.68 14.83
C ASP A 98 5.02 14.65 13.69
N GLY A 99 4.20 13.59 13.61
CA GLY A 99 3.18 13.44 12.56
C GLY A 99 3.71 12.82 11.26
N ARG A 100 5.03 12.75 11.03
CA ARG A 100 5.52 12.21 9.75
C ARG A 100 5.05 10.78 9.51
N LEU A 101 4.51 10.53 8.30
CA LEU A 101 4.14 9.21 7.82
C LEU A 101 5.40 8.41 7.47
N LEU A 102 5.55 7.25 8.08
CA LEU A 102 6.64 6.31 7.86
C LEU A 102 6.09 5.03 7.24
N TRP A 103 6.49 4.72 6.01
CA TRP A 103 6.06 3.49 5.35
C TRP A 103 6.49 2.24 6.15
N GLN A 104 5.54 1.34 6.42
CA GLN A 104 5.71 0.17 7.29
C GLN A 104 6.05 -1.11 6.52
N ASN A 105 6.63 -0.98 5.32
CA ASN A 105 7.03 -2.11 4.46
C ASN A 105 5.87 -3.05 4.06
N HIS A 106 4.64 -2.54 4.04
CA HIS A 106 3.42 -3.21 3.59
C HIS A 106 2.81 -2.49 2.38
N GLY A 107 2.10 -3.21 1.51
CA GLY A 107 1.53 -2.64 0.28
C GLY A 107 2.58 -2.13 -0.72
N GLN A 108 3.76 -2.78 -0.77
CA GLN A 108 4.88 -2.33 -1.61
C GLN A 108 4.50 -2.23 -3.10
N HIS A 109 3.81 -3.22 -3.65
CA HIS A 109 3.44 -3.23 -5.07
C HIS A 109 2.48 -2.09 -5.40
N ARG A 110 1.44 -1.89 -4.58
CA ARG A 110 0.51 -0.76 -4.71
C ARG A 110 1.22 0.59 -4.64
N LEU A 111 2.11 0.76 -3.67
CA LEU A 111 2.90 1.99 -3.55
C LEU A 111 3.81 2.21 -4.78
N CYS A 112 4.41 1.16 -5.32
CA CYS A 112 5.23 1.25 -6.52
C CYS A 112 4.39 1.62 -7.74
N ILE A 113 3.26 0.94 -7.95
CA ILE A 113 2.34 1.18 -9.07
C ILE A 113 1.78 2.61 -9.01
N ALA A 114 1.30 3.06 -7.84
CA ALA A 114 0.80 4.43 -7.65
C ALA A 114 1.87 5.48 -8.01
N LYS A 115 3.13 5.25 -7.62
CA LYS A 115 4.25 6.12 -7.99
C LYS A 115 4.54 6.12 -9.48
N LEU A 116 4.49 4.96 -10.14
CA LEU A 116 4.76 4.84 -11.58
C LEU A 116 3.67 5.50 -12.43
N LEU A 117 2.42 5.45 -11.95
CA LEU A 117 1.26 6.08 -12.57
C LEU A 117 1.12 7.56 -12.23
N GLY A 118 1.87 8.08 -11.26
CA GLY A 118 1.77 9.48 -10.83
C GLY A 118 0.48 9.80 -10.09
N VAL A 119 -0.04 8.86 -9.30
CA VAL A 119 -1.23 9.08 -8.48
C VAL A 119 -0.92 10.09 -7.37
N ASP A 120 -1.71 11.16 -7.28
CA ASP A 120 -1.47 12.28 -6.35
C ASP A 120 -1.66 11.90 -4.86
N ALA A 121 -2.64 11.04 -4.57
CA ALA A 121 -2.96 10.59 -3.22
C ALA A 121 -3.36 9.11 -3.20
N VAL A 122 -2.98 8.40 -2.14
CA VAL A 122 -3.33 7.00 -1.93
C VAL A 122 -3.93 6.82 -0.54
N PRO A 123 -4.94 5.94 -0.39
CA PRO A 123 -5.37 5.51 0.93
C PRO A 123 -4.22 4.75 1.61
N VAL A 124 -4.12 4.93 2.91
CA VAL A 124 -3.13 4.26 3.74
C VAL A 124 -3.80 3.71 4.98
N HIS A 125 -3.31 2.57 5.46
CA HIS A 125 -3.69 2.03 6.75
C HIS A 125 -2.70 2.48 7.82
N VAL A 126 -3.18 3.22 8.83
CA VAL A 126 -2.35 3.63 9.96
C VAL A 126 -2.18 2.46 10.93
N CYS A 127 -1.03 1.79 10.84
CA CYS A 127 -0.72 0.62 11.66
C CYS A 127 -0.43 0.96 13.12
N THR A 128 0.29 2.04 13.36
CA THR A 128 0.65 2.49 14.71
C THR A 128 0.90 4.00 14.72
N ARG A 129 0.50 4.65 15.82
CA ARG A 129 0.84 6.05 16.12
C ARG A 129 1.83 6.08 17.27
N HIS A 130 2.85 6.93 17.17
CA HIS A 130 3.71 7.21 18.32
C HIS A 130 2.89 7.89 19.43
N GLU A 131 3.15 7.53 20.68
CA GLU A 131 2.46 8.06 21.88
C GLU A 131 2.38 9.60 21.90
N ALA A 132 3.49 10.29 21.62
CA ALA A 132 3.53 11.75 21.58
C ALA A 132 2.61 12.36 20.50
N TRP A 133 2.48 11.70 19.34
CA TRP A 133 1.54 12.13 18.31
C TRP A 133 0.10 11.89 18.76
N GLN A 134 -0.18 10.74 19.37
CA GLN A 134 -1.51 10.47 19.92
C GLN A 134 -1.94 11.52 20.95
N ARG A 135 -1.04 11.93 21.86
CA ARG A 135 -1.30 13.04 22.80
C ARG A 135 -1.65 14.34 22.07
N THR A 136 -0.96 14.61 20.96
CA THR A 136 -1.25 15.79 20.13
C THR A 136 -2.66 15.73 19.56
N ARG A 137 -3.05 14.59 18.98
CA ARG A 137 -4.43 14.41 18.51
C ARG A 137 -5.47 14.57 19.62
N ASP A 138 -5.20 13.99 20.79
CA ASP A 138 -6.12 14.03 21.92
C ASP A 138 -6.33 15.46 22.43
N GLN A 139 -5.26 16.27 22.47
CA GLN A 139 -5.32 17.69 22.84
C GLN A 139 -6.07 18.54 21.81
N ILE A 140 -5.83 18.33 20.51
CA ILE A 140 -6.58 18.99 19.44
C ILE A 140 -8.07 18.66 19.56
N ARG A 141 -8.40 17.40 19.81
CA ARG A 141 -9.80 16.97 20.01
C ARG A 141 -10.47 17.63 21.22
N MET A 142 -9.70 17.94 22.26
CA MET A 142 -10.18 18.61 23.48
C MET A 142 -10.19 20.15 23.37
N ASP A 143 -9.76 20.70 22.22
CA ASP A 143 -9.54 22.15 22.01
C ASP A 143 -8.56 22.78 23.03
N GLU A 144 -7.58 21.98 23.48
CA GLU A 144 -6.54 22.38 24.43
C GLU A 144 -5.12 22.19 23.85
N PRO A 145 -4.77 22.82 22.72
CA PRO A 145 -3.44 22.67 22.12
C PRO A 145 -2.36 23.35 22.96
N THR A 146 -1.18 22.74 23.01
CA THR A 146 0.03 23.33 23.58
C THR A 146 0.58 24.46 22.68
N PRO A 147 1.40 25.39 23.21
CA PRO A 147 2.02 26.43 22.40
C PRO A 147 2.82 25.91 21.20
N GLU A 148 3.56 24.82 21.35
CA GLU A 148 4.33 24.18 20.26
C GLU A 148 3.40 23.66 19.14
N GLN A 149 2.21 23.18 19.49
CA GLN A 149 1.21 22.73 18.52
C GLN A 149 0.44 23.89 17.88
N LEU A 150 0.29 25.01 18.58
CA LEU A 150 -0.26 26.24 17.99
C LEU A 150 0.71 26.86 16.98
N GLU A 151 2.02 26.66 17.19
CA GLU A 151 3.07 27.06 16.24
C GLU A 151 3.18 26.08 15.06
N ALA A 152 2.93 24.79 15.30
CA ALA A 152 2.94 23.76 14.27
C ALA A 152 1.59 23.73 13.52
N ASP A 153 1.58 24.18 12.27
CA ASP A 153 0.39 24.09 11.43
C ASP A 153 0.12 22.64 11.00
N TYR A 154 -0.72 21.94 11.78
CA TYR A 154 -1.17 20.59 11.49
C TYR A 154 -2.55 20.55 10.80
N SER A 155 -3.10 21.70 10.39
CA SER A 155 -4.47 21.77 9.83
C SER A 155 -4.67 20.85 8.62
N ASP A 156 -3.63 20.69 7.79
CA ASP A 156 -3.64 19.84 6.60
C ASP A 156 -3.11 18.41 6.86
N HIS A 157 -2.88 18.01 8.11
CA HIS A 157 -2.34 16.69 8.39
C HIS A 157 -3.41 15.59 8.21
N PRO A 158 -3.21 14.57 7.35
CA PRO A 158 -4.26 13.62 6.97
C PRO A 158 -4.80 12.78 8.14
N ASP A 159 -3.99 12.54 9.17
CA ASP A 159 -4.40 11.82 10.38
C ASP A 159 -5.27 12.64 11.37
N LEU A 160 -5.56 13.90 11.03
CA LEU A 160 -6.41 14.80 11.82
C LEU A 160 -7.73 15.16 11.10
N PHE A 161 -7.91 14.77 9.84
CA PHE A 161 -9.11 15.12 9.07
C PHE A 161 -10.41 14.67 9.75
N ASP A 162 -10.40 13.49 10.41
CA ASP A 162 -11.54 12.98 11.18
C ASP A 162 -11.94 13.87 12.36
N LEU A 163 -11.02 14.70 12.86
CA LEU A 163 -11.26 15.63 13.97
C LEU A 163 -11.80 16.98 13.50
N PHE A 164 -11.52 17.36 12.26
CA PHE A 164 -11.95 18.65 11.68
C PHE A 164 -13.23 18.54 10.84
N GLU A 165 -13.50 17.37 10.24
CA GLU A 165 -14.72 17.10 9.46
C GLU A 165 -15.94 16.81 10.34
N ALA A 166 -15.77 16.68 11.66
CA ALA A 166 -16.86 16.56 12.63
C ALA A 166 -17.42 17.93 13.02
N ASN A 167 -18.03 18.65 12.07
CA ASN A 167 -18.89 19.82 12.30
C ASN A 167 -20.06 19.87 11.31
#